data_AF-A0A2T2TZ08-F1
#
_entry.id   AF-A0A2T2TZ08-F1
#
_cell.length_a   1.000
_cell.length_b   1.000
_cell.length_c   1.000
_cell.angle_alpha   90.00
_cell.angle_beta   90.00
_cell.angle_gamma   90.00
#
_symmetry.space_group_name_H-M   'P 1'
#
loop_
_entity.id
_entity.type
_entity.pdbx_description
1 polymer ?
#
loop_
_entity_poly.entity_id
_entity_poly.type
_entity_poly.pdbx_seq_one_letter_code
_entity_poly.pdbx_strand_id
1 'polypeptide(L)'
;MLRSQFFPLLFAVVGLLLGGCRTYGDKYDTKPKTYQAMRKAVQTFADEFDRAETDLQELEAAASKADTLQPMAGHFESLHEEHDSLLQTQRDRIERLSPTSTYRDLHSAYGATVTEQRMMRQKYQRVLRTVYATVQDTTVQASPPKTDRQYTIRPLGFPTSEGEPELTMTQALRGL
;
A
#
# COMPACT_ATOMS: atom_id res chain seq x y z
N MET A 1 -13.70 -52.52 -39.45
CA MET A 1 -14.51 -52.30 -38.23
C MET A 1 -13.72 -51.39 -37.28
N LEU A 2 -13.69 -50.08 -37.55
CA LEU A 2 -13.07 -49.07 -36.69
C LEU A 2 -14.19 -48.18 -36.17
N ARG A 3 -14.83 -48.53 -35.06
CA ARG A 3 -15.81 -47.63 -34.45
C ARG A 3 -16.07 -48.07 -33.02
N SER A 4 -16.18 -47.09 -32.14
CA SER A 4 -16.84 -47.17 -30.84
C SER A 4 -16.00 -47.50 -29.59
N GLN A 5 -14.67 -47.37 -29.61
CA GLN A 5 -13.87 -47.49 -28.36
C GLN A 5 -13.29 -46.16 -27.85
N PHE A 6 -13.23 -45.12 -28.67
CA PHE A 6 -12.70 -43.79 -28.28
C PHE A 6 -13.75 -42.78 -27.81
N PHE A 7 -15.05 -43.09 -28.02
CA PHE A 7 -16.16 -42.22 -27.62
C PHE A 7 -16.25 -41.93 -26.10
N PRO A 8 -16.08 -42.90 -25.18
CA PRO A 8 -16.20 -42.60 -23.75
C PRO A 8 -15.02 -41.75 -23.24
N LEU A 9 -13.83 -41.92 -23.83
CA LEU A 9 -12.63 -41.19 -23.45
C LEU A 9 -12.70 -39.72 -23.91
N LEU A 10 -13.27 -39.48 -25.09
CA LEU A 10 -13.50 -38.11 -25.59
C LEU A 10 -14.54 -37.36 -24.74
N PHE A 11 -15.60 -38.04 -24.28
CA PHE A 11 -16.59 -37.46 -23.36
C PHE A 11 -16.00 -37.17 -21.96
N ALA A 12 -15.12 -38.04 -21.45
CA ALA A 12 -14.43 -37.80 -20.19
C ALA A 12 -13.48 -36.59 -20.25
N VAL A 13 -12.73 -36.44 -21.35
CA VAL A 13 -11.85 -35.28 -21.56
C VAL A 13 -12.65 -33.99 -21.76
N VAL A 14 -13.74 -34.02 -22.53
CA VAL A 14 -14.62 -32.85 -22.70
C VAL A 14 -15.34 -32.51 -21.38
N GLY A 15 -15.77 -33.50 -20.61
CA GLY A 15 -16.35 -33.29 -19.27
C GLY A 15 -15.35 -32.71 -18.27
N LEU A 16 -14.08 -33.10 -18.35
CA LEU A 16 -13.01 -32.59 -17.50
C LEU A 16 -12.52 -31.20 -17.96
N LEU A 17 -12.56 -30.89 -19.26
CA LEU A 17 -12.30 -29.55 -19.78
C LEU A 17 -13.44 -28.57 -19.51
N LEU A 18 -14.71 -29.03 -19.56
CA LEU A 18 -15.88 -28.20 -19.25
C LEU A 18 -16.12 -28.07 -17.73
N GLY A 19 -15.75 -29.07 -16.93
CA GLY A 19 -15.93 -29.09 -15.47
C GLY A 19 -14.70 -28.68 -14.65
N GLY A 20 -13.50 -28.72 -15.23
CA GLY A 20 -12.22 -28.67 -14.50
C GLY A 20 -11.47 -27.34 -14.51
N CYS A 21 -11.90 -26.31 -15.25
CA CYS A 21 -11.18 -25.04 -15.31
C CYS A 21 -11.86 -23.86 -14.59
N ARG A 22 -12.98 -24.07 -13.86
CA ARG A 22 -13.75 -22.95 -13.27
C ARG A 22 -14.02 -23.04 -11.77
N THR A 23 -13.48 -24.04 -11.08
CA THR A 23 -14.06 -24.51 -9.80
C THR A 23 -13.33 -24.07 -8.54
N TYR A 24 -12.38 -23.13 -8.61
CA TYR A 24 -11.75 -22.54 -7.40
C TYR A 24 -11.97 -21.02 -7.24
N GLY A 25 -12.46 -20.31 -8.25
CA GLY A 25 -12.61 -18.84 -8.20
C GLY A 25 -14.02 -18.33 -7.89
N ASP A 26 -15.05 -18.88 -8.54
CA ASP A 26 -16.40 -18.30 -8.52
C ASP A 26 -17.23 -18.70 -7.28
N LYS A 27 -16.91 -19.79 -6.57
CA LYS A 27 -17.75 -20.32 -5.46
C LYS A 27 -17.68 -19.52 -4.14
N TYR A 28 -16.74 -18.58 -4.02
CA TYR A 28 -16.47 -17.84 -2.77
C TYR A 28 -16.69 -16.33 -2.88
N ASP A 29 -17.27 -15.84 -3.99
CA ASP A 29 -17.40 -14.39 -4.28
C ASP A 29 -16.07 -13.64 -4.14
N THR A 30 -14.97 -14.27 -4.58
CA THR A 30 -13.61 -13.75 -4.39
C THR A 30 -13.37 -12.46 -5.19
N LYS A 31 -13.93 -12.36 -6.40
CA LYS A 31 -13.82 -11.17 -7.27
C LYS A 31 -14.51 -9.94 -6.65
N PRO A 32 -15.82 -9.96 -6.32
CA PRO A 32 -16.47 -8.79 -5.73
C PRO A 32 -15.85 -8.39 -4.39
N LYS A 33 -15.43 -9.37 -3.57
CA LYS A 33 -14.69 -9.09 -2.31
C LYS A 33 -13.34 -8.40 -2.56
N THR A 34 -12.56 -8.88 -3.53
CA THR A 34 -11.26 -8.28 -3.87
C THR A 34 -11.44 -6.87 -4.44
N TYR A 35 -12.46 -6.68 -5.28
CA TYR A 35 -12.81 -5.36 -5.79
C TYR A 35 -13.22 -4.39 -4.65
N GLN A 36 -14.01 -4.85 -3.69
CA GLN A 36 -14.37 -4.05 -2.52
C GLN A 36 -13.16 -3.72 -1.65
N ALA A 37 -12.24 -4.67 -1.44
CA ALA A 37 -10.99 -4.45 -0.72
C ALA A 37 -10.10 -3.40 -1.43
N MET A 38 -10.02 -3.45 -2.76
CA MET A 38 -9.33 -2.45 -3.57
C MET A 38 -9.95 -1.06 -3.44
N ARG A 39 -11.28 -0.95 -3.52
CA ARG A 39 -11.98 0.33 -3.27
C ARG A 39 -11.70 0.88 -1.88
N LYS A 40 -11.74 0.01 -0.87
CA LYS A 40 -11.43 0.40 0.51
C LYS A 40 -9.98 0.87 0.64
N ALA A 41 -9.04 0.18 0.01
CA ALA A 41 -7.64 0.59 0.00
C ALA A 41 -7.52 2.00 -0.59
N VAL A 42 -8.08 2.27 -1.78
CA VAL A 42 -8.01 3.60 -2.39
C VAL A 42 -8.68 4.67 -1.53
N GLN A 43 -9.78 4.36 -0.86
CA GLN A 43 -10.37 5.28 0.12
C GLN A 43 -9.41 5.60 1.26
N THR A 44 -8.78 4.58 1.85
CA THR A 44 -7.78 4.79 2.91
C THR A 44 -6.57 5.60 2.41
N PHE A 45 -6.19 5.47 1.14
CA PHE A 45 -5.14 6.29 0.53
C PHE A 45 -5.56 7.75 0.43
N ALA A 46 -6.81 8.02 0.02
CA ALA A 46 -7.37 9.37 0.01
C ALA A 46 -7.44 9.96 1.42
N ASP A 47 -7.88 9.18 2.41
CA ASP A 47 -7.90 9.64 3.81
C ASP A 47 -6.48 9.93 4.35
N GLU A 48 -5.46 9.25 3.83
CA GLU A 48 -4.04 9.53 4.13
C GLU A 48 -3.54 10.78 3.41
N PHE A 49 -4.04 11.06 2.21
CA PHE A 49 -3.74 12.27 1.46
C PHE A 49 -4.24 13.51 2.20
N ASP A 50 -5.50 13.51 2.63
CA ASP A 50 -6.10 14.63 3.38
C ASP A 50 -5.35 14.89 4.72
N ARG A 51 -4.89 13.81 5.37
CA ARG A 51 -4.03 13.91 6.56
C ARG A 51 -2.67 14.51 6.25
N ALA A 52 -2.04 14.07 5.16
CA ALA A 52 -0.76 14.63 4.71
C ALA A 52 -0.87 16.11 4.31
N GLU A 53 -1.99 16.53 3.73
CA GLU A 53 -2.26 17.96 3.43
C GLU A 53 -2.28 18.79 4.72
N THR A 54 -2.94 18.27 5.76
CA THR A 54 -2.96 18.94 7.08
C THR A 54 -1.55 19.01 7.69
N ASP A 55 -0.78 17.92 7.62
CA ASP A 55 0.61 17.89 8.08
C ASP A 55 1.50 18.87 7.31
N LEU A 56 1.29 19.03 6.00
CA LEU A 56 2.02 19.99 5.17
C LEU A 56 1.72 21.42 5.63
N GLN A 57 0.45 21.76 5.84
CA GLN A 57 0.05 23.09 6.33
C GLN A 57 0.68 23.41 7.70
N GLU A 58 0.73 22.43 8.62
CA GLU A 58 1.42 22.60 9.90
C GLU A 58 2.92 22.86 9.73
N LEU A 59 3.58 22.10 8.85
CA LEU A 59 5.00 22.23 8.57
C LEU A 59 5.35 23.56 7.89
N GLU A 60 4.54 24.02 6.94
CA GLU A 60 4.69 25.32 6.28
C GLU A 60 4.53 26.48 7.28
N ALA A 61 3.52 26.38 8.15
CA ALA A 61 3.31 27.37 9.22
C ALA A 61 4.50 27.42 10.18
N ALA A 62 5.13 26.29 10.48
CA ALA A 62 6.35 26.24 11.28
C ALA A 62 7.58 26.77 10.51
N ALA A 63 7.73 26.41 9.24
CA ALA A 63 8.82 26.85 8.38
C ALA A 63 8.80 28.38 8.13
N SER A 64 7.63 29.01 8.18
CA SER A 64 7.51 30.47 8.14
C SER A 64 8.16 31.19 9.33
N LYS A 65 8.42 30.46 10.43
CA LYS A 65 9.01 30.96 11.68
C LYS A 65 10.45 30.49 11.89
N ALA A 66 10.86 29.44 11.18
CA ALA A 66 12.17 28.81 11.32
C ALA A 66 12.70 28.37 9.95
N ASP A 67 13.68 29.11 9.44
CA ASP A 67 14.29 28.87 8.12
C ASP A 67 14.89 27.46 7.99
N THR A 68 15.28 26.83 9.09
CA THR A 68 15.81 25.46 9.11
C THR A 68 14.81 24.40 8.67
N LEU A 69 13.50 24.68 8.72
CA LEU A 69 12.44 23.77 8.31
C LEU A 69 11.98 23.97 6.86
N GLN A 70 12.39 25.05 6.18
CA GLN A 70 12.00 25.30 4.79
C GLN A 70 12.35 24.14 3.83
N PRO A 71 13.54 23.51 3.89
CA PRO A 71 13.85 22.39 3.01
C PRO A 71 12.94 21.17 3.24
N MET A 72 12.49 20.98 4.49
CA MET A 72 11.61 19.88 4.86
C MET A 72 10.19 20.13 4.36
N ALA A 73 9.71 21.38 4.44
CA ALA A 73 8.42 21.78 3.86
C ALA A 73 8.38 21.52 2.35
N GLY A 74 9.39 21.98 1.60
CA GLY A 74 9.47 21.73 0.15
C GLY A 74 9.60 20.25 -0.21
N HIS A 75 10.34 19.46 0.60
CA HIS A 75 10.37 18.01 0.38
C HIS A 75 9.01 17.34 0.69
N PHE A 76 8.33 17.76 1.75
CA PHE A 76 7.01 17.24 2.09
C PHE A 76 5.97 17.59 1.01
N GLU A 77 6.01 18.80 0.47
CA GLU A 77 5.19 19.24 -0.67
C GLU A 77 5.41 18.33 -1.88
N SER A 78 6.67 18.04 -2.25
CA SER A 78 6.96 17.12 -3.36
C SER A 78 6.41 15.70 -3.14
N LEU A 79 6.37 15.23 -1.88
CA LEU A 79 5.76 13.94 -1.54
C LEU A 79 4.23 13.99 -1.61
N HIS A 80 3.63 15.13 -1.26
CA HIS A 80 2.20 15.37 -1.39
C HIS A 80 1.74 15.38 -2.84
N GLU A 81 2.50 16.02 -3.74
CA GLU A 81 2.27 15.96 -5.19
C GLU A 81 2.41 14.53 -5.74
N GLU A 82 3.44 13.79 -5.29
CA GLU A 82 3.60 12.38 -5.65
C GLU A 82 2.40 11.54 -5.17
N HIS A 83 1.90 11.80 -3.96
CA HIS A 83 0.73 11.14 -3.40
C HIS A 83 -0.52 11.38 -4.26
N ASP A 84 -0.81 12.63 -4.64
CA ASP A 84 -1.96 12.93 -5.51
C ASP A 84 -1.83 12.18 -6.84
N SER A 85 -0.67 12.24 -7.50
CA SER A 85 -0.43 11.53 -8.76
C SER A 85 -0.68 10.01 -8.64
N LEU A 86 -0.24 9.40 -7.54
CA LEU A 86 -0.49 7.98 -7.29
C LEU A 86 -1.97 7.73 -7.01
N LEU A 87 -2.63 8.58 -6.21
CA LEU A 87 -4.05 8.47 -5.90
C LEU A 87 -4.91 8.53 -7.17
N GLN A 88 -4.63 9.46 -8.08
CA GLN A 88 -5.31 9.53 -9.38
C GLN A 88 -5.08 8.25 -10.19
N THR A 89 -3.83 7.75 -10.24
CA THR A 89 -3.51 6.49 -10.92
C THR A 89 -4.32 5.31 -10.36
N GLN A 90 -4.54 5.27 -9.04
CA GLN A 90 -5.34 4.22 -8.41
C GLN A 90 -6.84 4.40 -8.64
N ARG A 91 -7.36 5.64 -8.67
CA ARG A 91 -8.75 5.95 -9.05
C ARG A 91 -9.02 5.49 -10.49
N ASP A 92 -8.18 5.89 -11.44
CA ASP A 92 -8.27 5.47 -12.85
C ASP A 92 -8.18 3.95 -13.01
N ARG A 93 -7.42 3.28 -12.15
CA ARG A 93 -7.32 1.82 -12.15
C ARG A 93 -8.61 1.17 -11.66
N ILE A 94 -9.24 1.69 -10.62
CA ILE A 94 -10.54 1.22 -10.14
C ILE A 94 -11.60 1.44 -11.22
N GLU A 95 -11.62 2.58 -11.90
CA GLU A 95 -12.62 2.87 -12.94
C GLU A 95 -12.50 1.91 -14.13
N ARG A 96 -11.28 1.56 -14.52
CA ARG A 96 -11.03 0.57 -15.58
C ARG A 96 -11.35 -0.86 -15.16
N LEU A 97 -11.17 -1.19 -13.88
CA LEU A 97 -11.43 -2.53 -13.35
C LEU A 97 -12.87 -2.63 -12.84
N SER A 98 -13.68 -3.46 -13.46
CA SER A 98 -15.03 -3.74 -12.94
C SER A 98 -15.03 -4.88 -11.89
N PRO A 99 -16.10 -5.03 -11.09
CA PRO A 99 -16.28 -6.18 -10.20
C PRO A 99 -16.23 -7.54 -10.89
N THR A 100 -16.44 -7.58 -12.22
CA THR A 100 -16.43 -8.79 -13.04
C THR A 100 -15.07 -9.06 -13.70
N SER A 101 -14.08 -8.17 -13.49
CA SER A 101 -12.70 -8.37 -13.94
C SER A 101 -12.11 -9.68 -13.42
N THR A 102 -11.03 -10.15 -14.05
CA THR A 102 -10.41 -11.40 -13.62
C THR A 102 -9.86 -11.26 -12.20
N TYR A 103 -9.94 -12.33 -11.41
CA TYR A 103 -9.42 -12.32 -10.03
C TYR A 103 -7.94 -11.94 -9.99
N ARG A 104 -7.15 -12.40 -10.97
CA ARG A 104 -5.72 -12.11 -11.06
C ARG A 104 -5.47 -10.62 -11.24
N ASP A 105 -6.22 -9.95 -12.12
CA ASP A 105 -6.07 -8.51 -12.36
C ASP A 105 -6.47 -7.71 -11.11
N LEU A 106 -7.59 -8.07 -10.48
CA LEU A 106 -8.05 -7.45 -9.23
C LEU A 106 -7.05 -7.62 -8.10
N HIS A 107 -6.49 -8.83 -7.94
CA HIS A 107 -5.52 -9.13 -6.88
C HIS A 107 -4.19 -8.42 -7.10
N SER A 108 -3.68 -8.41 -8.34
CA SER A 108 -2.46 -7.68 -8.69
C SER A 108 -2.62 -6.17 -8.52
N ALA A 109 -3.78 -5.62 -8.91
CA ALA A 109 -4.10 -4.21 -8.71
C ALA A 109 -4.13 -3.85 -7.22
N TYR A 110 -4.87 -4.62 -6.41
CA TYR A 110 -4.91 -4.47 -4.96
C TYR A 110 -3.52 -4.51 -4.31
N GLY A 111 -2.69 -5.49 -4.70
CA GLY A 111 -1.33 -5.62 -4.17
C GLY A 111 -0.44 -4.42 -4.51
N ALA A 112 -0.59 -3.86 -5.72
CA ALA A 112 0.11 -2.64 -6.12
C ALA A 112 -0.33 -1.44 -5.25
N THR A 113 -1.63 -1.21 -5.10
CA THR A 113 -2.19 -0.12 -4.27
C THR A 113 -1.68 -0.17 -2.83
N VAL A 114 -1.73 -1.35 -2.19
CA VAL A 114 -1.25 -1.50 -0.80
C VAL A 114 0.26 -1.28 -0.69
N THR A 115 1.02 -1.68 -1.70
CA THR A 115 2.47 -1.45 -1.74
C THR A 115 2.78 0.03 -1.86
N GLU A 116 2.12 0.74 -2.77
CA GLU A 116 2.28 2.18 -2.95
C GLU A 116 1.91 2.97 -1.68
N GLN A 117 0.78 2.66 -1.04
CA GLN A 117 0.40 3.22 0.26
C GLN A 117 1.50 3.07 1.30
N ARG A 118 2.01 1.84 1.45
CA ARG A 118 3.09 1.55 2.40
C ARG A 118 4.34 2.37 2.08
N MET A 119 4.70 2.48 0.82
CA MET A 119 5.88 3.26 0.39
C MET A 119 5.70 4.75 0.69
N MET A 120 4.52 5.32 0.40
CA MET A 120 4.22 6.72 0.72
C MET A 120 4.25 7.00 2.21
N ARG A 121 3.63 6.15 3.02
CA ARG A 121 3.68 6.27 4.48
C ARG A 121 5.12 6.27 5.01
N GLN A 122 5.98 5.41 4.48
CA GLN A 122 7.40 5.37 4.86
C GLN A 122 8.15 6.65 4.47
N LYS A 123 7.83 7.25 3.32
CA LYS A 123 8.41 8.53 2.89
C LYS A 123 8.02 9.66 3.84
N TYR A 124 6.73 9.80 4.16
CA TYR A 124 6.27 10.81 5.13
C TYR A 124 6.91 10.63 6.51
N GLN A 125 6.94 9.39 7.03
CA GLN A 125 7.58 9.09 8.31
C GLN A 125 9.07 9.49 8.34
N ARG A 126 9.79 9.38 7.21
CA ARG A 126 11.19 9.82 7.14
C ARG A 126 11.31 11.34 7.28
N VAL A 127 10.42 12.09 6.63
CA VAL A 127 10.41 13.56 6.76
C VAL A 127 10.06 13.96 8.19
N LEU A 128 9.03 13.36 8.77
CA LEU A 128 8.62 13.61 10.16
C LEU A 128 9.75 13.37 11.17
N ARG A 129 10.50 12.26 11.04
CA ARG A 129 11.69 12.01 11.87
C ARG A 129 12.77 13.06 11.68
N THR A 130 12.93 13.58 10.47
CA THR A 130 13.91 14.62 10.16
C THR A 130 13.50 15.96 10.76
N VAL A 131 12.21 16.31 10.69
CA VAL A 131 11.64 17.48 11.37
C VAL A 131 11.88 17.37 12.87
N TYR A 132 11.49 16.25 13.49
CA TYR A 132 11.67 16.02 14.93
C TYR A 132 13.12 16.19 15.37
N ALA A 133 14.06 15.60 14.65
CA ALA A 133 15.47 15.65 15.01
C ALA A 133 16.04 17.08 14.81
N THR A 134 15.59 17.79 13.77
CA THR A 134 15.95 19.20 13.56
C THR A 134 15.44 20.09 14.69
N VAL A 135 14.23 19.83 15.21
CA VAL A 135 13.66 20.56 16.36
C VAL A 135 14.38 20.21 17.66
N GLN A 136 14.78 18.95 17.85
CA GLN A 136 15.56 18.52 19.02
C GLN A 136 17.06 18.80 18.93
N ASP A 137 17.53 19.45 17.86
CA ASP A 137 18.95 19.69 17.57
C ASP A 137 19.81 18.41 17.63
N THR A 138 19.19 17.28 17.30
CA THR A 138 19.82 15.97 17.22
C THR A 138 19.93 15.57 15.76
N THR A 139 21.10 15.13 15.31
CA THR A 139 21.23 14.61 13.94
C THR A 139 20.46 13.28 13.82
N VAL A 140 19.55 13.15 12.85
CA VAL A 140 18.95 11.86 12.49
C VAL A 140 20.10 10.90 12.14
N GLN A 141 20.42 9.98 13.05
CA GLN A 141 21.22 8.83 12.66
C GLN A 141 20.36 8.05 11.66
N ALA A 142 20.82 7.98 10.41
CA ALA A 142 20.22 7.09 9.42
C ALA A 142 20.02 5.74 10.13
N SER A 143 18.78 5.26 10.23
CA SER A 143 18.53 3.98 10.88
C SER A 143 19.51 2.99 10.29
N PRO A 144 20.40 2.37 11.10
CA PRO A 144 21.39 1.47 10.55
C PRO A 144 20.65 0.47 9.67
N PRO A 145 21.20 0.10 8.49
CA PRO A 145 20.63 -1.00 7.73
C PRO A 145 20.46 -2.12 8.74
N LYS A 146 19.28 -2.75 8.78
CA LYS A 146 18.88 -3.72 9.79
C LYS A 146 19.88 -4.90 9.78
N THR A 147 21.04 -4.72 10.40
CA THR A 147 22.14 -5.67 10.54
C THR A 147 21.94 -6.34 11.87
N ASP A 148 20.79 -6.99 11.98
CA ASP A 148 20.68 -8.16 12.83
C ASP A 148 19.97 -9.24 12.01
N ARG A 149 20.76 -9.80 11.09
CA ARG A 149 20.52 -11.14 10.56
C ARG A 149 21.38 -12.12 11.38
N GLN A 150 21.27 -12.10 12.71
CA GLN A 150 21.47 -13.33 13.47
C GLN A 150 20.18 -14.15 13.38
N TYR A 151 20.34 -15.46 13.26
CA TYR A 151 19.35 -16.50 12.94
C TYR A 151 18.10 -16.53 13.85
N THR A 152 17.36 -15.45 13.94
CA THR A 152 16.00 -15.43 14.47
C THR A 152 15.09 -15.58 13.27
N ILE A 153 14.85 -16.83 12.86
CA ILE A 153 13.74 -17.15 11.95
C ILE A 153 12.48 -16.71 12.68
N ARG A 154 12.00 -15.48 12.44
CA ARG A 154 10.68 -15.06 12.90
C ARG A 154 9.66 -15.95 12.19
N PRO A 155 8.83 -16.70 12.92
CA PRO A 155 7.80 -17.51 12.30
C PRO A 155 6.85 -16.64 11.49
N LEU A 156 6.39 -17.17 10.37
CA LEU A 156 5.36 -16.55 9.54
C LEU A 156 4.11 -16.32 10.41
N GLY A 157 3.81 -15.05 10.72
CA GLY A 157 2.66 -14.66 11.56
C GLY A 157 3.00 -14.07 12.92
N PHE A 158 4.28 -13.87 13.29
CA PHE A 158 4.60 -13.17 14.53
C PHE A 158 4.20 -11.69 14.44
N PRO A 159 3.29 -11.20 15.31
CA PRO A 159 3.02 -9.78 15.41
C PRO A 159 4.32 -9.08 15.82
N THR A 160 4.76 -8.10 15.02
CA THR A 160 5.70 -7.10 15.53
C THR A 160 5.04 -6.47 16.74
N SER A 161 5.76 -6.48 17.87
CA SER A 161 5.43 -5.68 19.06
C SER A 161 4.91 -4.33 18.58
N GLU A 162 3.71 -4.00 19.06
CA GLU A 162 2.94 -2.78 18.80
C GLU A 162 3.90 -1.66 18.40
N GLY A 163 3.78 -1.25 17.13
CA GLY A 163 4.65 -0.22 16.57
C GLY A 163 4.62 0.98 17.50
N GLU A 164 5.80 1.52 17.80
CA GLU A 164 5.89 2.84 18.43
C GLU A 164 4.88 3.75 17.73
N PRO A 165 4.09 4.53 18.49
CA PRO A 165 3.04 5.37 17.92
C PRO A 165 3.63 6.16 16.75
N GLU A 166 2.97 6.11 15.59
CA GLU A 166 3.46 6.83 14.41
C GLU A 166 3.58 8.31 14.78
N LEU A 167 4.81 8.82 14.73
CA LEU A 167 5.13 10.21 15.03
C LEU A 167 4.27 11.12 14.15
N THR A 168 3.46 12.00 14.76
CA THR A 168 2.65 12.98 14.02
C THR A 168 3.44 14.24 13.72
N MET A 169 3.00 15.06 12.75
CA MET A 169 3.66 16.36 12.48
C MET A 169 3.66 17.25 13.72
N THR A 170 2.54 17.32 14.42
CA THR A 170 2.43 18.08 15.67
C THR A 170 3.41 17.59 16.75
N GLN A 171 3.64 16.28 16.88
CA GLN A 171 4.64 15.73 17.80
C GLN A 171 6.06 16.05 17.35
N ALA A 172 6.36 15.90 16.06
CA ALA A 172 7.65 16.23 15.47
C ALA A 172 8.02 17.70 15.70
N LEU A 173 7.08 18.62 15.48
CA LEU A 173 7.28 20.06 15.66
C LEU A 173 7.41 20.48 17.13
N ARG A 174 6.87 19.68 18.06
CA ARG A 174 7.04 19.90 19.51
C ARG A 174 8.27 19.21 20.10
N GLY A 175 8.92 18.34 19.34
CA GLY A 175 10.00 17.49 19.83
C GLY A 175 9.55 16.54 20.95
N LEU A 176 8.31 16.02 20.87
CA LEU A 176 7.71 15.10 21.86
C LEU A 176 7.72 13.64 21.40
#